data_AF-A0A916JLN5-F1
#
_entry.id   AF-A0A916JLN5-F1
#
_cell.length_a   1.000
_cell.length_b   1.000
_cell.length_c   1.000
_cell.angle_alpha   90.00
_cell.angle_beta   90.00
_cell.angle_gamma   90.00
#
_symmetry.space_group_name_H-M   'P 1'
#
loop_
_entity.id
_entity.type
_entity.pdbx_description
1 polymer ?
#
loop_
_entity_poly.entity_id
_entity_poly.type
_entity_poly.pdbx_seq_one_letter_code
_entity_poly.pdbx_strand_id
1 'polypeptide(L)'
;MLHNNYIGIIAVLLVGAITYLFIVFWNKRLRDASLNLGISSDHNKITRIILTCILIVFLFYLDFVRDYVFHNLSWRMDYQYLIEQGGSPDKYVDPTDSWMKAILGNASSNTIYLLKYVSSGIFILLYGFLSHLILRLIYPSNNTLPYTILLYGLGTLSMGLVFSCYFFQWSHDTKLNFYLIAMEIGHFLESSLPTLLSILGFKIYLSSQELKPNE
;
A
#
# COMPACT_ATOMS: atom_id res chain seq x y z
N MET A 1 -33.14 5.35 -10.44
CA MET A 1 -32.62 4.64 -9.26
C MET A 1 -31.69 3.47 -9.61
N LEU A 2 -32.01 2.57 -10.55
CA LEU A 2 -31.14 1.43 -10.92
C LEU A 2 -29.71 1.78 -11.41
N HIS A 3 -29.49 2.99 -11.94
CA HIS A 3 -28.26 3.35 -12.67
C HIS A 3 -26.96 3.26 -11.84
N ASN A 4 -26.97 3.65 -10.56
CA ASN A 4 -25.74 3.67 -9.76
C ASN A 4 -25.32 2.28 -9.24
N ASN A 5 -26.27 1.36 -9.05
CA ASN A 5 -25.92 -0.01 -8.67
C ASN A 5 -25.18 -0.75 -9.80
N TYR A 6 -25.45 -0.40 -11.07
CA TYR A 6 -24.67 -0.93 -12.19
C TYR A 6 -23.21 -0.51 -12.13
N ILE A 7 -22.91 0.72 -11.70
CA ILE A 7 -21.52 1.19 -11.54
C ILE A 7 -20.80 0.34 -10.48
N GLY A 8 -21.45 0.08 -9.34
CA GLY A 8 -20.90 -0.81 -8.31
C GLY A 8 -20.68 -2.24 -8.80
N ILE A 9 -21.66 -2.82 -9.51
CA ILE A 9 -21.53 -4.16 -10.09
C ILE A 9 -20.38 -4.22 -11.10
N ILE A 10 -20.29 -3.24 -12.01
CA ILE A 10 -19.21 -3.15 -13.00
C ILE A 10 -17.86 -3.02 -12.31
N ALA A 11 -17.73 -2.18 -11.29
CA ALA A 11 -16.50 -1.99 -10.54
C ALA A 11 -16.06 -3.30 -9.85
N VAL A 12 -16.98 -3.98 -9.16
CA VAL A 12 -16.69 -5.26 -8.49
C VAL A 12 -16.30 -6.34 -9.51
N LEU A 13 -17.02 -6.45 -10.63
CA LEU A 13 -16.70 -7.42 -11.68
C LEU A 13 -15.36 -7.13 -12.33
N LEU A 14 -15.05 -5.86 -12.60
CA LEU A 14 -13.78 -5.45 -13.19
C LEU A 14 -12.62 -5.77 -12.26
N VAL A 15 -12.69 -5.32 -11.00
CA VAL A 15 -11.62 -5.59 -10.01
C VAL A 15 -11.53 -7.08 -9.71
N GLY A 16 -12.66 -7.80 -9.63
CA GLY A 16 -12.70 -9.25 -9.46
C GLY A 16 -12.04 -9.99 -10.63
N ALA A 17 -12.31 -9.58 -11.87
CA ALA A 17 -11.67 -10.16 -13.06
C ALA A 17 -10.16 -9.89 -13.08
N ILE A 18 -9.74 -8.66 -12.77
CA ILE A 18 -8.31 -8.33 -12.65
C ILE A 18 -7.65 -9.17 -11.54
N THR A 19 -8.33 -9.33 -10.40
CA THR A 19 -7.84 -10.13 -9.27
C THR A 19 -7.68 -11.59 -9.66
N TYR A 20 -8.66 -12.17 -10.34
CA TYR A 20 -8.60 -13.53 -10.84
C TYR A 20 -7.43 -13.71 -11.83
N LEU A 21 -7.30 -12.82 -12.82
CA LEU A 21 -6.19 -12.86 -13.79
C LEU A 21 -4.84 -12.72 -13.10
N PHE A 22 -4.74 -11.84 -12.11
CA PHE A 22 -3.53 -11.63 -11.30
C PHE A 22 -3.14 -12.91 -10.55
N ILE A 23 -4.10 -13.57 -9.88
CA ILE A 23 -3.86 -14.83 -9.17
C ILE A 23 -3.42 -15.93 -10.15
N VAL A 24 -4.11 -16.10 -11.28
CA VAL A 24 -3.77 -17.13 -12.28
C VAL A 24 -2.36 -16.90 -12.83
N PHE A 25 -2.02 -15.66 -13.18
CA PHE A 25 -0.70 -15.29 -13.69
C PHE A 25 0.42 -15.59 -12.67
N TRP A 26 0.23 -15.17 -11.41
CA TRP A 26 1.26 -15.35 -10.38
C TRP A 26 1.34 -16.76 -9.81
N ASN A 27 0.25 -17.53 -9.78
CA ASN A 27 0.27 -18.93 -9.38
C ASN A 27 1.17 -19.77 -10.30
N LYS A 28 1.09 -19.54 -11.62
CA LYS A 28 2.00 -20.17 -12.59
C LYS A 28 3.46 -19.82 -12.26
N ARG A 29 3.75 -18.55 -12.03
CA ARG A 29 5.10 -18.04 -11.77
C ARG A 29 5.69 -18.46 -10.42
N LEU A 30 4.84 -18.68 -9.41
CA LEU A 30 5.24 -19.23 -8.12
C LEU A 30 5.74 -20.67 -8.24
N ARG A 31 5.05 -21.50 -9.03
CA ARG A 31 5.47 -22.90 -9.28
C ARG A 31 6.81 -22.96 -10.02
N ASP A 32 7.02 -22.07 -10.98
CA ASP A 32 8.29 -21.98 -11.70
C ASP A 32 9.43 -21.44 -10.82
N ALA A 33 9.12 -20.56 -9.86
CA ALA A 33 10.09 -19.97 -8.94
C ALA A 33 10.61 -20.96 -7.88
N SER A 34 9.79 -21.93 -7.44
CA SER A 34 10.23 -22.97 -6.48
C SER A 34 11.30 -23.92 -7.04
N LEU A 35 11.47 -23.99 -8.37
CA LEU A 35 12.45 -24.86 -9.02
C LEU A 35 13.86 -24.25 -9.13
N ASN A 36 14.00 -22.94 -8.91
CA ASN A 36 15.29 -22.23 -9.00
C ASN A 36 15.82 -21.84 -7.62
N LEU A 37 16.14 -22.82 -6.78
CA LEU A 37 16.93 -22.63 -5.55
C LEU A 37 18.43 -22.63 -5.89
N GLY A 38 18.85 -21.63 -6.67
CA GLY A 38 20.24 -21.43 -7.03
C GLY A 38 21.04 -20.81 -5.88
N ILE A 39 21.81 -21.65 -5.19
CA ILE A 39 22.78 -21.24 -4.16
C ILE A 39 23.99 -20.58 -4.83
N SER A 40 24.18 -19.30 -4.54
CA SER A 40 25.44 -18.67 -4.12
C SER A 40 25.50 -17.22 -4.60
N SER A 41 25.57 -16.29 -3.65
CA SER A 41 26.24 -15.02 -3.85
C SER A 41 27.05 -14.75 -2.60
N ASP A 42 28.31 -15.13 -2.69
CA ASP A 42 29.36 -14.90 -1.71
C ASP A 42 29.82 -13.43 -1.83
N HIS A 43 28.92 -12.51 -1.49
CA HIS A 43 29.20 -11.08 -1.42
C HIS A 43 29.06 -10.60 0.03
N ASN A 44 30.01 -9.76 0.44
CA ASN A 44 30.27 -9.28 1.80
C ASN A 44 29.02 -9.30 2.70
N LYS A 45 28.89 -10.38 3.47
CA LYS A 45 27.80 -10.60 4.42
C LYS A 45 27.59 -9.40 5.34
N ILE A 46 28.69 -8.75 5.74
CA ILE A 46 28.69 -7.54 6.57
C ILE A 46 28.01 -6.37 5.85
N THR A 47 28.41 -6.05 4.62
CA THR A 47 27.80 -4.97 3.82
C THR A 47 26.30 -5.19 3.64
N ARG A 48 25.89 -6.44 3.40
CA ARG A 48 24.48 -6.81 3.24
C ARG A 48 23.68 -6.58 4.52
N ILE A 49 24.22 -6.99 5.67
CA ILE A 49 23.58 -6.76 6.98
C ILE A 49 23.46 -5.26 7.24
N ILE A 50 24.53 -4.49 7.04
CA ILE A 50 24.53 -3.03 7.23
C ILE A 50 23.46 -2.37 6.34
N LEU A 51 23.44 -2.72 5.06
CA LEU A 51 22.46 -2.19 4.11
C LEU A 51 21.02 -2.54 4.50
N THR A 52 20.76 -3.80 4.89
CA THR A 52 19.45 -4.23 5.40
C THR A 52 19.04 -3.42 6.63
N CYS A 53 19.93 -3.20 7.60
CA CYS A 53 19.64 -2.38 8.77
C CYS A 53 19.28 -0.93 8.39
N ILE A 54 20.06 -0.32 7.50
CA ILE A 54 19.78 1.04 6.98
C ILE A 54 18.41 1.09 6.33
N LEU A 55 18.06 0.11 5.50
CA LEU A 55 16.79 0.06 4.81
C LEU A 55 15.61 -0.17 5.75
N ILE A 56 15.76 -0.99 6.79
CA ILE A 56 14.71 -1.19 7.80
C ILE A 56 14.50 0.11 8.58
N VAL A 57 15.57 0.80 9.00
CA VAL A 57 15.45 2.10 9.67
C VAL A 57 14.80 3.13 8.75
N PHE A 58 15.19 3.16 7.48
CA PHE A 58 14.57 4.03 6.46
C PHE A 58 13.09 3.70 6.24
N LEU A 59 12.72 2.42 6.24
CA LEU A 59 11.34 1.97 6.12
C LEU A 59 10.47 2.46 7.29
N PHE A 60 10.97 2.40 8.53
CA PHE A 60 10.28 2.99 9.67
C PHE A 60 10.25 4.52 9.60
N TYR A 61 11.31 5.16 9.13
CA TYR A 61 11.32 6.60 8.93
C TYR A 61 10.24 7.04 7.94
N LEU A 62 10.01 6.25 6.88
CA LEU A 62 8.93 6.51 5.93
C LEU A 62 7.55 6.45 6.57
N ASP A 63 7.31 5.67 7.63
CA ASP A 63 6.02 5.65 8.33
C ASP A 63 5.71 7.06 8.87
N PHE A 64 6.71 7.73 9.47
CA PHE A 64 6.57 9.11 9.95
C PHE A 64 6.37 10.11 8.80
N VAL A 65 7.13 9.98 7.71
CA VAL A 65 6.99 10.87 6.54
C VAL A 65 5.59 10.73 5.93
N ARG A 66 5.12 9.49 5.81
CA ARG A 66 3.80 9.16 5.32
C ARG A 66 2.73 9.77 6.21
N ASP A 67 2.78 9.54 7.52
CA ASP A 67 1.84 10.13 8.48
C ASP A 67 1.82 11.65 8.43
N TYR A 68 3.00 12.27 8.34
CA TYR A 68 3.13 13.71 8.19
C TYR A 68 2.43 14.21 6.92
N VAL A 69 2.67 13.58 5.78
CA VAL A 69 2.02 13.95 4.51
C VAL A 69 0.50 13.80 4.61
N PHE A 70 0.00 12.66 5.10
CA PHE A 70 -1.43 12.39 5.16
C PHE A 70 -2.19 13.27 6.15
N HIS A 71 -1.61 13.55 7.34
CA HIS A 71 -2.22 14.48 8.30
C HIS A 71 -2.33 15.88 7.71
N ASN A 72 -1.24 16.39 7.15
CA ASN A 72 -1.22 17.74 6.61
C ASN A 72 -2.14 17.90 5.39
N LEU A 73 -2.21 16.90 4.51
CA LEU A 73 -3.18 16.90 3.40
C LEU A 73 -4.62 16.88 3.91
N SER A 74 -4.91 16.10 4.95
CA SER A 74 -6.27 16.02 5.51
C SER A 74 -6.68 17.35 6.16
N TRP A 75 -5.81 17.95 6.97
CA TRP A 75 -6.05 19.26 7.56
C TRP A 75 -6.26 20.34 6.51
N ARG A 76 -5.44 20.36 5.46
CA ARG A 76 -5.58 21.38 4.41
C ARG A 76 -6.86 21.18 3.61
N MET A 77 -7.23 19.94 3.34
CA MET A 77 -8.47 19.58 2.65
C MET A 77 -9.69 20.07 3.45
N ASP A 78 -9.74 19.79 4.75
CA ASP A 78 -10.85 20.19 5.63
C ASP A 78 -10.93 21.72 5.75
N TYR A 79 -9.79 22.39 5.93
CA TYR A 79 -9.74 23.84 5.97
C TYR A 79 -10.26 24.46 4.66
N GLN A 80 -9.76 24.01 3.50
CA GLN A 80 -10.18 24.57 2.21
C GLN A 80 -11.65 24.29 1.91
N TYR A 81 -12.15 23.12 2.28
CA TYR A 81 -13.57 22.80 2.15
C TYR A 81 -14.45 23.80 2.91
N LEU A 82 -14.07 24.17 4.14
CA LEU A 82 -14.81 25.15 4.94
C LEU A 82 -14.76 26.56 4.34
N ILE A 83 -13.61 26.96 3.79
CA ILE A 83 -13.48 28.25 3.08
C ILE A 83 -14.32 28.26 1.80
N GLU A 84 -14.30 27.18 1.01
CA GLU A 84 -15.10 27.02 -0.21
C GLU A 84 -16.61 27.07 0.05
N GLN A 85 -17.07 26.68 1.25
CA GLN A 85 -18.46 26.82 1.68
C GLN A 85 -18.86 28.24 2.12
N GLY A 86 -17.99 29.23 1.92
CA GLY A 86 -18.22 30.63 2.32
C GLY A 86 -17.74 30.94 3.74
N GLY A 87 -16.92 30.06 4.32
CA GLY A 87 -16.22 30.32 5.57
C GLY A 87 -15.22 31.47 5.44
N SER A 88 -15.08 32.30 6.48
CA SER A 88 -14.03 33.32 6.51
C SER A 88 -12.71 32.73 7.03
N PRO A 89 -11.57 32.99 6.38
CA PRO A 89 -10.24 32.63 6.89
C PRO A 89 -9.97 33.09 8.33
N ASP A 90 -10.61 34.17 8.77
CA ASP A 90 -10.43 34.71 10.13
C ASP A 90 -11.14 33.86 11.21
N LYS A 91 -12.07 32.99 10.80
CA LYS A 91 -12.87 32.13 11.70
C LYS A 91 -12.33 30.70 11.79
N TYR A 92 -11.58 30.26 10.80
CA TYR A 92 -11.08 28.89 10.73
C TYR A 92 -9.56 28.89 10.89
N VAL A 93 -9.06 28.09 11.82
CA VAL A 93 -7.62 27.91 11.98
C VAL A 93 -7.17 26.81 11.04
N ASP A 94 -6.17 27.08 10.22
CA ASP A 94 -5.49 26.06 9.43
C ASP A 94 -4.35 25.44 10.24
N PRO A 95 -4.45 24.18 10.70
CA PRO A 95 -3.40 23.52 11.47
C PRO A 95 -2.30 22.90 10.58
N THR A 96 -2.40 22.99 9.26
CA THR A 96 -1.37 22.48 8.34
C THR A 96 -0.03 23.17 8.59
N ASP A 97 1.05 22.39 8.54
CA ASP A 97 2.41 22.88 8.67
C ASP A 97 2.73 23.96 7.62
N SER A 98 3.58 24.91 7.99
CA SER A 98 3.98 26.04 7.14
C SER A 98 4.56 25.62 5.79
N TRP A 99 5.33 24.53 5.75
CA TRP A 99 5.95 24.03 4.53
C TRP A 99 4.92 23.37 3.62
N MET A 100 4.00 22.59 4.20
CA MET A 100 2.92 21.99 3.42
C MET A 100 1.93 23.06 2.91
N LYS A 101 1.65 24.10 3.70
CA LYS A 101 0.88 25.27 3.25
C LYS A 101 1.51 25.94 2.04
N ALA A 102 2.83 26.11 2.05
CA ALA A 102 3.55 26.71 0.93
C ALA A 102 3.48 25.85 -0.34
N ILE A 103 3.58 24.52 -0.20
CA ILE A 103 3.49 23.57 -1.33
C ILE A 103 2.07 23.52 -1.89
N LEU A 104 1.05 23.43 -1.03
CA LEU A 104 -0.35 23.30 -1.44
C LEU A 104 -0.95 24.63 -1.92
N GLY A 105 -0.43 25.75 -1.43
CA GLY A 105 -0.88 27.09 -1.81
C GLY A 105 -2.41 27.21 -1.76
N ASN A 106 -3.01 27.73 -2.82
CA ASN A 106 -4.46 27.89 -2.97
C ASN A 106 -5.14 26.72 -3.70
N ALA A 107 -4.57 25.51 -3.64
CA ALA A 107 -5.23 24.33 -4.17
C ALA A 107 -6.61 24.15 -3.54
N SER A 108 -7.59 23.78 -4.37
CA SER A 108 -8.95 23.48 -3.92
C SER A 108 -8.99 22.19 -3.11
N SER A 109 -10.06 22.01 -2.33
CA SER A 109 -10.30 20.78 -1.55
C SER A 109 -10.23 19.53 -2.45
N ASN A 110 -10.81 19.59 -3.65
CA ASN A 110 -10.78 18.51 -4.64
C ASN A 110 -9.37 18.19 -5.16
N THR A 111 -8.55 19.21 -5.41
CA THR A 111 -7.15 19.00 -5.84
C THR A 111 -6.34 18.35 -4.73
N ILE A 112 -6.55 18.75 -3.47
CA ILE A 112 -5.88 18.15 -2.32
C ILE A 112 -6.34 16.70 -2.11
N TYR A 113 -7.63 16.41 -2.31
CA TYR A 113 -8.16 15.05 -2.29
C TYR A 113 -7.47 14.15 -3.32
N LEU A 114 -7.33 14.62 -4.57
CA LEU A 114 -6.61 13.89 -5.61
C LEU A 114 -5.14 13.67 -5.22
N LEU A 115 -4.47 14.69 -4.67
CA LEU A 115 -3.08 14.58 -4.24
C LEU A 115 -2.90 13.54 -3.12
N LYS A 116 -3.87 13.44 -2.19
CA LYS A 116 -3.88 12.41 -1.14
C LYS A 116 -3.96 11.01 -1.74
N TYR A 117 -4.82 10.80 -2.74
CA TYR A 117 -4.93 9.53 -3.44
C TYR A 117 -3.66 9.16 -4.24
N VAL A 118 -3.09 10.14 -4.95
CA VAL A 118 -1.81 9.95 -5.68
C VAL A 118 -0.68 9.63 -4.69
N SER A 119 -0.63 10.32 -3.55
CA SER A 119 0.37 10.05 -2.50
C SER A 119 0.27 8.63 -1.97
N SER A 120 -0.95 8.13 -1.72
CA SER A 120 -1.20 6.72 -1.37
C SER A 120 -0.63 5.76 -2.40
N GLY A 121 -0.94 5.96 -3.69
CA GLY A 121 -0.36 5.14 -4.76
C GLY A 121 1.17 5.16 -4.80
N ILE A 122 1.78 6.33 -4.60
CA ILE A 122 3.24 6.48 -4.54
C ILE A 122 3.82 5.74 -3.34
N PHE A 123 3.20 5.86 -2.15
CA PHE A 123 3.65 5.14 -0.96
C PHE A 123 3.51 3.62 -1.13
N ILE A 124 2.39 3.09 -1.63
CA ILE A 124 2.23 1.65 -1.89
C ILE A 124 3.37 1.13 -2.79
N LEU A 125 3.70 1.85 -3.85
CA LEU A 125 4.80 1.48 -4.75
C LEU A 125 6.16 1.55 -4.07
N LEU A 126 6.41 2.61 -3.29
CA LEU A 126 7.65 2.81 -2.55
C LEU A 126 7.87 1.72 -1.49
N TYR A 127 6.85 1.44 -0.67
CA TYR A 127 6.87 0.37 0.33
C TYR A 127 7.03 -1.00 -0.33
N GLY A 128 6.31 -1.27 -1.42
CA GLY A 128 6.45 -2.52 -2.17
C GLY A 128 7.86 -2.73 -2.73
N PHE A 129 8.47 -1.66 -3.27
CA PHE A 129 9.85 -1.69 -3.76
C PHE A 129 10.85 -1.94 -2.63
N LEU A 130 10.76 -1.20 -1.52
CA LEU A 130 11.64 -1.36 -0.37
C LEU A 130 11.50 -2.74 0.27
N SER A 131 10.26 -3.24 0.37
CA SER A 131 9.97 -4.59 0.86
C SER A 131 10.69 -5.64 0.03
N HIS A 132 10.60 -5.53 -1.30
CA HIS A 132 11.28 -6.45 -2.22
C HIS A 132 12.80 -6.39 -2.03
N LEU A 133 13.36 -5.18 -1.98
CA LEU A 133 14.79 -4.96 -1.85
C LEU A 133 15.32 -5.54 -0.52
N ILE A 134 14.63 -5.29 0.59
CA ILE A 134 14.97 -5.86 1.91
C ILE A 134 14.92 -7.39 1.86
N LEU A 135 13.87 -7.98 1.32
CA LEU A 135 13.75 -9.43 1.20
C LEU A 135 14.86 -10.03 0.33
N ARG A 136 15.22 -9.37 -0.77
CA ARG A 136 16.30 -9.81 -1.66
C ARG A 136 17.67 -9.77 -0.98
N LEU A 137 17.90 -8.80 -0.09
CA LEU A 137 19.12 -8.73 0.71
C LEU A 137 19.16 -9.76 1.84
N ILE A 138 18.03 -10.07 2.46
CA ILE A 138 17.98 -11.09 3.53
C ILE A 138 18.10 -12.50 2.93
N TYR A 139 17.43 -12.76 1.81
CA TYR A 139 17.32 -14.07 1.16
C TYR A 139 17.83 -14.03 -0.30
N PRO A 140 19.13 -13.82 -0.53
CA PRO A 140 19.69 -13.62 -1.88
C PRO A 140 19.61 -14.86 -2.78
N SER A 141 19.64 -16.06 -2.20
CA SER A 141 19.50 -17.35 -2.89
C SER A 141 18.06 -17.64 -3.34
N ASN A 142 17.09 -16.85 -2.88
CA ASN A 142 15.68 -17.14 -3.10
C ASN A 142 15.05 -16.09 -4.01
N ASN A 143 14.12 -16.54 -4.85
CA ASN A 143 13.31 -15.64 -5.65
C ASN A 143 12.18 -15.05 -4.79
N THR A 144 12.43 -13.89 -4.19
CA THR A 144 11.48 -13.21 -3.28
C THR A 144 10.47 -12.33 -4.01
N LEU A 145 10.71 -12.01 -5.29
CA LEU A 145 9.86 -11.11 -6.08
C LEU A 145 8.39 -11.55 -6.17
N PRO A 146 8.07 -12.84 -6.42
CA PRO A 146 6.68 -13.28 -6.48
C PRO A 146 5.93 -13.04 -5.17
N TYR A 147 6.59 -13.22 -4.02
CA TYR A 147 5.97 -13.05 -2.70
C TYR A 147 5.64 -11.59 -2.43
N THR A 148 6.57 -10.67 -2.71
CA THR A 148 6.33 -9.24 -2.53
C THR A 148 5.22 -8.76 -3.48
N ILE A 149 5.25 -9.17 -4.75
CA ILE A 149 4.21 -8.76 -5.69
C ILE A 149 2.86 -9.34 -5.30
N LEU A 150 2.79 -10.57 -4.82
CA LEU A 150 1.52 -11.14 -4.34
C LEU A 150 0.99 -10.38 -3.13
N LEU A 151 1.82 -10.05 -2.14
CA LEU A 151 1.37 -9.32 -0.97
C LEU A 151 0.83 -7.94 -1.34
N TYR A 152 1.62 -7.14 -2.05
CA TYR A 152 1.23 -5.78 -2.42
C TYR A 152 0.14 -5.75 -3.50
N GLY A 153 0.19 -6.67 -4.45
CA GLY A 153 -0.80 -6.81 -5.51
C GLY A 153 -2.15 -7.28 -4.97
N LEU A 154 -2.20 -8.38 -4.20
CA LEU A 154 -3.44 -8.84 -3.58
C LEU A 154 -3.97 -7.83 -2.57
N GLY A 155 -3.10 -7.17 -1.80
CA GLY A 155 -3.51 -6.07 -0.93
C GLY A 155 -4.19 -4.94 -1.69
N THR A 156 -3.56 -4.44 -2.76
CA THR A 156 -4.09 -3.34 -3.59
C THR A 156 -5.40 -3.74 -4.28
N LEU A 157 -5.48 -4.98 -4.77
CA LEU A 157 -6.70 -5.52 -5.37
C LEU A 157 -7.81 -5.70 -4.34
N SER A 158 -7.48 -6.13 -3.11
CA SER A 158 -8.43 -6.24 -2.00
C SER A 158 -8.96 -4.87 -1.60
N MET A 159 -8.07 -3.87 -1.49
CA MET A 159 -8.45 -2.47 -1.30
C MET A 159 -9.41 -2.00 -2.40
N GLY A 160 -9.09 -2.24 -3.67
CA GLY A 160 -9.94 -1.88 -4.82
C GLY A 160 -11.29 -2.60 -4.80
N LEU A 161 -11.34 -3.86 -4.37
CA LEU A 161 -12.57 -4.65 -4.30
C LEU A 161 -13.48 -4.10 -3.21
N VAL A 162 -12.93 -3.85 -2.01
CA VAL A 162 -13.66 -3.22 -0.90
C VAL A 162 -14.13 -1.82 -1.29
N PHE A 163 -13.28 -1.02 -1.94
CA PHE A 163 -13.65 0.32 -2.40
C PHE A 163 -14.75 0.29 -3.46
N SER A 164 -14.79 -0.74 -4.32
CA SER A 164 -15.85 -0.88 -5.34
C SER A 164 -17.25 -0.97 -4.71
N CYS A 165 -17.36 -1.45 -3.48
CA CYS A 165 -18.61 -1.50 -2.72
C CYS A 165 -19.15 -0.09 -2.38
N TYR A 166 -18.33 0.96 -2.42
CA TYR A 166 -18.74 2.36 -2.21
C TYR A 166 -19.79 2.84 -3.24
N PHE A 167 -19.72 2.33 -4.48
CA PHE A 167 -20.56 2.80 -5.58
C PHE A 167 -22.02 2.26 -5.53
N PHE A 168 -22.31 1.29 -4.67
CA PHE A 168 -23.68 0.80 -4.48
C PHE A 168 -24.58 1.85 -3.82
N GLN A 169 -25.88 1.79 -4.07
CA GLN A 169 -26.87 2.64 -3.41
C GLN A 169 -27.21 2.11 -2.01
N TRP A 170 -26.24 2.22 -1.10
CA TRP A 170 -26.46 1.99 0.33
C TRP A 170 -26.56 3.30 1.10
N SER A 171 -26.92 3.20 2.39
CA SER A 171 -26.88 4.35 3.30
C SER A 171 -25.50 5.00 3.30
N HIS A 172 -25.47 6.30 3.58
CA HIS A 172 -24.22 7.07 3.66
C HIS A 172 -23.22 6.41 4.62
N ASP A 173 -23.67 5.98 5.79
CA ASP A 173 -22.85 5.30 6.80
C ASP A 173 -22.21 4.03 6.26
N THR A 174 -22.97 3.23 5.50
CA THR A 174 -22.45 1.99 4.90
C THR A 174 -21.34 2.30 3.90
N LYS A 175 -21.53 3.31 3.05
CA LYS A 175 -20.51 3.74 2.08
C LYS A 175 -19.25 4.23 2.76
N LEU A 176 -19.42 5.04 3.82
CA LEU A 176 -18.30 5.53 4.61
C LEU A 176 -17.52 4.37 5.24
N ASN A 177 -18.20 3.35 5.78
CA ASN A 177 -17.54 2.17 6.33
C ASN A 177 -16.71 1.42 5.28
N PHE A 178 -17.24 1.17 4.07
CA PHE A 178 -16.45 0.54 3.00
C PHE A 178 -15.25 1.38 2.57
N TYR A 179 -15.42 2.70 2.49
CA TYR A 179 -14.31 3.62 2.22
C TYR A 179 -13.24 3.53 3.31
N LEU A 180 -13.62 3.57 4.59
CA LEU A 180 -12.69 3.48 5.72
C LEU A 180 -11.96 2.14 5.75
N ILE A 181 -12.65 1.02 5.49
CA ILE A 181 -12.01 -0.30 5.41
C ILE A 181 -11.00 -0.34 4.25
N ALA A 182 -11.36 0.19 3.08
CA ALA A 182 -10.42 0.26 1.95
C ALA A 182 -9.18 1.10 2.30
N MET A 183 -9.39 2.25 2.95
CA MET A 183 -8.29 3.11 3.41
C MET A 183 -7.42 2.41 4.45
N GLU A 184 -7.97 1.61 5.36
CA GLU A 184 -7.19 0.85 6.34
C GLU A 184 -6.33 -0.24 5.68
N ILE A 185 -6.84 -0.88 4.63
CA ILE A 185 -6.03 -1.81 3.81
C ILE A 185 -4.89 -1.07 3.12
N GLY A 186 -5.15 0.12 2.55
CA GLY A 186 -4.12 0.97 1.96
C GLY A 186 -3.07 1.38 2.99
N HIS A 187 -3.52 1.87 4.15
CA HIS A 187 -2.68 2.25 5.28
C HIS A 187 -1.76 1.10 5.75
N PHE A 188 -2.28 -0.13 5.80
CA PHE A 188 -1.48 -1.32 6.08
C PHE A 188 -0.38 -1.51 5.03
N LEU A 189 -0.68 -1.41 3.74
CA LEU A 189 0.30 -1.57 2.65
C LEU A 189 1.35 -0.44 2.62
N GLU A 190 0.96 0.76 3.06
CA GLU A 190 1.79 1.96 3.18
C GLU A 190 2.48 2.04 4.55
N SER A 191 2.86 0.88 5.09
CA SER A 191 3.57 0.80 6.35
C SER A 191 4.73 -0.17 6.30
N SER A 192 5.59 -0.10 7.30
CA SER A 192 6.68 -1.06 7.50
C SER A 192 6.18 -2.49 7.80
N LEU A 193 4.95 -2.65 8.28
CA LEU A 193 4.40 -3.90 8.79
C LEU A 193 4.33 -5.04 7.76
N PRO A 194 3.82 -4.86 6.52
CA PRO A 194 3.86 -5.87 5.46
C PRO A 194 5.27 -6.42 5.19
N THR A 195 6.30 -5.56 5.29
CA THR A 195 7.68 -5.98 5.07
C THR A 195 8.17 -6.86 6.22
N LEU A 196 7.91 -6.47 7.47
CA LEU A 196 8.25 -7.29 8.64
C LEU A 196 7.53 -8.64 8.62
N LEU A 197 6.25 -8.64 8.27
CA LEU A 197 5.45 -9.86 8.08
C LEU A 197 6.03 -10.74 6.98
N SER A 198 6.49 -10.15 5.87
CA SER A 198 7.11 -10.91 4.78
C SER A 198 8.43 -11.54 5.20
N ILE A 199 9.27 -10.82 5.94
CA ILE A 199 10.54 -11.36 6.46
C ILE A 199 10.27 -12.56 7.38
N LEU A 200 9.35 -12.40 8.33
CA LEU A 200 9.00 -13.46 9.27
C LEU A 200 8.35 -14.65 8.56
N GLY A 201 7.36 -14.39 7.69
CA GLY A 201 6.63 -15.41 6.94
C GLY A 201 7.56 -16.21 6.04
N PHE A 202 8.50 -15.54 5.37
CA PHE A 202 9.49 -16.23 4.54
C PHE A 202 10.46 -17.07 5.35
N LYS A 203 10.89 -16.58 6.53
CA LYS A 203 11.71 -17.38 7.46
C LYS A 203 11.00 -18.66 7.90
N ILE A 204 9.71 -18.57 8.27
CA ILE A 204 8.89 -19.72 8.67
C ILE A 204 8.75 -20.70 7.51
N TYR A 205 8.47 -20.19 6.30
CA TYR A 205 8.36 -21.01 5.10
C TYR A 205 9.65 -21.81 4.83
N LEU A 206 10.81 -21.17 4.84
CA LEU A 206 12.09 -21.86 4.64
C LEU A 206 12.35 -22.91 5.72
N SER A 207 12.12 -22.57 6.98
CA SER A 207 12.27 -23.53 8.10
C SER A 207 11.35 -24.74 7.95
N SER A 208 10.14 -24.57 7.39
CA SER A 208 9.22 -25.69 7.14
C SER A 208 9.64 -26.60 5.98
N GLN A 209 10.39 -26.07 5.01
CA GLN A 209 10.93 -26.86 3.89
C GLN A 209 12.14 -27.70 4.33
N GLU A 210 13.01 -27.15 5.18
CA GLU A 210 14.15 -27.90 5.75
C GLU A 210 13.70 -29.09 6.61
N LEU A 211 12.51 -29.01 7.21
CA LEU A 211 11.93 -30.08 8.03
C LEU A 211 11.27 -31.20 7.22
N LYS A 212 11.08 -31.02 5.90
CA LYS A 212 10.67 -32.10 5.00
C LYS A 212 11.95 -32.69 4.41
N PRO A 213 12.45 -33.84 4.88
CA PRO A 213 13.58 -34.50 4.23
C PRO A 213 13.16 -34.79 2.79
N ASN A 214 14.05 -34.54 1.84
CA ASN A 214 13.83 -34.81 0.41
C ASN A 214 13.24 -36.22 0.22
N GLU A 215 11.94 -36.29 -0.08
CA GLU A 215 11.26 -37.49 -0.58
C GLU A 215 11.54 -37.65 -2.08
#